data_AF-A0AAW4X817-F1
#
_entry.id   AF-A0AAW4X817-F1
#
_cell.length_a   1.000
_cell.length_b   1.000
_cell.length_c   1.000
_cell.angle_alpha   90.00
_cell.angle_beta   90.00
_cell.angle_gamma   90.00
#
_symmetry.space_group_name_H-M   'P 1'
#
loop_
_entity.id
_entity.type
_entity.pdbx_description
1 polymer ?
#
loop_
_entity_poly.entity_id
_entity_poly.type
_entity_poly.pdbx_seq_one_letter_code
_entity_poly.pdbx_strand_id
1 'polypeptide(L)'
;MPKQGHFAKSMRTKQINDFKVKRNATGATIDDEQLTDFLVVRFALTAKKRVQSGARETAQRFLIEICDSLQENDGDLQAIIPNLLVSLNARVPWQFYPEILGEWDLLQKFLQKELPAVPLEKRLRIKHPVTTQEMETLIAKLLARKITAITFINQPGVDPHKKDQMMTMMLTTVYHDQTIEWDKVRLLLAPFKFEIIPELDEETKDWLKKLAEK
;
A
#
# COMPACT_ATOMS: atom_id res chain seq x y z
N MET A 1 -51.03 -57.19 30.10
CA MET A 1 -50.69 -56.55 28.79
C MET A 1 -51.96 -55.93 28.22
N PRO A 2 -51.95 -54.85 27.43
CA PRO A 2 -50.85 -54.00 26.91
C PRO A 2 -51.08 -52.50 27.28
N LYS A 3 -50.26 -51.48 27.01
CA LYS A 3 -48.97 -51.31 26.33
C LYS A 3 -48.31 -50.04 26.90
N GLN A 4 -46.99 -50.08 26.99
CA GLN A 4 -46.10 -49.00 27.38
C GLN A 4 -46.26 -47.77 26.47
N GLY A 5 -46.22 -46.58 27.09
CA GLY A 5 -46.06 -45.29 26.41
C GLY A 5 -44.92 -44.52 27.04
N HIS A 6 -43.69 -44.89 26.70
CA HIS A 6 -42.51 -44.06 26.92
C HIS A 6 -42.58 -42.87 25.96
N PHE A 7 -42.67 -41.65 26.49
CA PHE A 7 -42.25 -40.47 25.74
C PHE A 7 -41.14 -39.76 26.49
N ALA A 8 -40.03 -39.66 25.77
CA ALA A 8 -38.71 -39.29 26.24
C ALA A 8 -38.67 -37.85 26.75
N LYS A 9 -38.01 -37.66 27.90
CA LYS A 9 -37.45 -36.35 28.26
C LYS A 9 -36.44 -35.99 27.17
N SER A 10 -36.79 -35.03 26.32
CA SER A 10 -35.85 -34.35 25.42
C SER A 10 -34.88 -33.55 26.28
N MET A 11 -33.87 -34.24 26.81
CA MET A 11 -32.69 -33.60 27.37
C MET A 11 -31.85 -33.22 26.15
N ARG A 12 -32.05 -32.00 25.66
CA ARG A 12 -31.28 -31.45 24.56
C ARG A 12 -29.85 -31.31 25.07
N THR A 13 -29.04 -32.34 24.88
CA THR A 13 -27.60 -32.31 25.11
C THR A 13 -27.06 -31.23 24.20
N LYS A 14 -26.87 -30.02 24.75
CA LYS A 14 -26.01 -29.03 24.12
C LYS A 14 -24.65 -29.71 24.03
N GLN A 15 -24.34 -30.29 22.88
CA GLN A 15 -22.96 -30.46 22.46
C GLN A 15 -22.40 -29.05 22.37
N ILE A 16 -21.94 -28.56 23.51
CA ILE A 16 -20.94 -27.51 23.58
C ILE A 16 -19.77 -28.16 22.86
N ASN A 17 -19.63 -27.85 21.58
CA ASN A 17 -18.40 -28.02 20.84
C ASN A 17 -17.37 -27.09 21.48
N ASP A 18 -16.96 -27.41 22.71
CA ASP A 18 -15.74 -26.95 23.34
C ASP A 18 -14.62 -27.68 22.60
N PHE A 19 -14.41 -27.30 21.33
CA PHE A 19 -13.10 -27.39 20.71
C PHE A 19 -12.21 -26.35 21.39
N LYS A 20 -12.02 -26.48 22.70
CA LYS A 20 -10.82 -26.01 23.38
C LYS A 20 -9.69 -26.93 22.93
N VAL A 21 -9.31 -26.77 21.67
CA VAL A 21 -7.93 -27.04 21.29
C VAL A 21 -7.13 -26.07 22.15
N LYS A 22 -6.52 -26.59 23.21
CA LYS A 22 -5.31 -25.97 23.77
C LYS A 22 -4.33 -25.94 22.60
N ARG A 23 -4.38 -24.88 21.80
CA ARG A 23 -3.22 -24.50 21.01
C ARG A 23 -2.16 -24.23 22.06
N ASN A 24 -1.23 -25.15 22.18
CA ASN A 24 0.06 -24.84 22.77
C ASN A 24 0.57 -23.67 21.94
N ALA A 25 0.32 -22.45 22.43
CA ALA A 25 0.91 -21.24 21.93
C ALA A 25 2.37 -21.23 22.38
N THR A 26 3.12 -22.24 21.99
CA THR A 26 4.50 -22.02 21.58
C THR A 26 4.39 -21.27 20.28
N GLY A 27 4.13 -19.96 20.40
CA GLY A 27 4.21 -19.03 19.29
C GLY A 27 5.61 -19.15 18.75
N ALA A 28 5.75 -19.87 17.64
CA ALA A 28 6.99 -19.81 16.88
C ALA A 28 7.10 -18.35 16.46
N THR A 29 7.99 -17.64 17.15
CA THR A 29 8.44 -16.36 16.67
C THR A 29 8.98 -16.58 15.27
N ILE A 30 8.54 -15.77 14.32
CA ILE A 30 9.13 -15.76 12.98
C ILE A 30 10.35 -14.86 12.98
N ASP A 31 11.30 -15.16 12.10
CA ASP A 31 12.45 -14.30 11.91
C ASP A 31 12.00 -12.97 11.30
N ASP A 32 12.76 -11.92 11.59
CA ASP A 32 12.47 -10.57 11.13
C ASP A 32 12.39 -10.49 9.59
N GLU A 33 13.20 -11.28 8.89
CA GLU A 33 13.21 -11.41 7.42
C GLU A 33 11.89 -11.99 6.85
N GLN A 34 11.09 -12.67 7.67
CA GLN A 34 9.82 -13.29 7.25
C GLN A 34 8.62 -12.35 7.40
N LEU A 35 8.82 -11.13 7.92
CA LEU A 35 7.76 -10.16 8.16
C LEU A 35 6.97 -9.84 6.89
N THR A 36 7.67 -9.52 5.80
CA THR A 36 7.04 -9.13 4.53
C THR A 36 6.20 -10.28 3.98
N ASP A 37 6.76 -11.48 3.88
CA ASP A 37 6.05 -12.67 3.40
C ASP A 37 4.81 -12.98 4.22
N PHE A 38 4.93 -12.92 5.56
CA PHE A 38 3.81 -13.12 6.46
C PHE A 38 2.68 -12.13 6.15
N LEU A 39 2.99 -10.83 6.06
CA LEU A 39 1.99 -9.79 5.80
C LEU A 39 1.39 -9.90 4.40
N VAL A 40 2.17 -10.24 3.38
CA VAL A 40 1.67 -10.44 2.01
C VAL A 40 0.68 -11.61 1.93
N VAL A 41 0.98 -12.74 2.60
CA VAL A 41 0.05 -13.88 2.69
C VAL A 41 -1.22 -13.46 3.43
N ARG A 42 -1.10 -12.76 4.56
CA ARG A 42 -2.26 -12.25 5.31
C ARG A 42 -3.10 -11.29 4.48
N PHE A 43 -2.47 -10.43 3.69
CA PHE A 43 -3.14 -9.51 2.78
C PHE A 43 -3.94 -10.26 1.72
N ALA A 44 -3.32 -11.25 1.06
CA ALA A 44 -3.98 -12.09 0.06
C ALA A 44 -5.24 -12.78 0.61
N LEU A 45 -5.19 -13.25 1.85
CA LEU A 45 -6.29 -13.97 2.50
C LEU A 45 -7.41 -13.07 3.03
N THR A 46 -7.10 -11.82 3.43
CA THR A 46 -8.04 -11.02 4.24
C THR A 46 -8.47 -9.70 3.59
N ALA A 47 -7.64 -9.12 2.73
CA ALA A 47 -7.81 -7.75 2.24
C ALA A 47 -7.81 -7.65 0.70
N LYS A 48 -6.99 -8.45 0.01
CA LYS A 48 -6.82 -8.39 -1.46
C LYS A 48 -8.13 -8.49 -2.25
N LYS A 49 -9.11 -9.27 -1.78
CA LYS A 49 -10.42 -9.39 -2.43
C LYS A 49 -11.25 -8.10 -2.41
N ARG A 50 -10.99 -7.21 -1.45
CA ARG A 50 -11.66 -5.91 -1.29
C ARG A 50 -11.02 -4.80 -2.11
N VAL A 51 -9.78 -5.00 -2.56
CA VAL A 51 -9.09 -4.12 -3.49
C VAL A 51 -9.72 -4.23 -4.88
N GLN A 52 -9.88 -3.09 -5.56
CA GLN A 52 -10.39 -3.03 -6.92
C GLN A 52 -9.55 -3.93 -7.84
N SER A 53 -10.20 -4.69 -8.72
CA SER A 53 -9.53 -5.72 -9.54
C SER A 53 -8.31 -5.18 -10.30
N GLY A 54 -8.44 -3.98 -10.86
CA GLY A 54 -7.38 -3.31 -11.62
C GLY A 54 -6.21 -2.78 -10.78
N ALA A 55 -6.39 -2.62 -9.47
CA ALA A 55 -5.39 -2.07 -8.54
C ALA A 55 -4.74 -3.14 -7.64
N ARG A 56 -5.17 -4.41 -7.71
CA ARG A 56 -4.70 -5.49 -6.80
C ARG A 56 -3.19 -5.68 -6.81
N GLU A 57 -2.59 -5.68 -8.00
CA GLU A 57 -1.16 -5.85 -8.14
C GLU A 57 -0.41 -4.62 -7.62
N THR A 58 -0.85 -3.42 -7.99
CA THR A 58 -0.32 -2.14 -7.51
C THR A 58 -0.37 -2.02 -5.98
N ALA A 59 -1.51 -2.34 -5.38
CA ALA A 59 -1.69 -2.33 -3.93
C ALA A 59 -0.80 -3.37 -3.22
N GLN A 60 -0.64 -4.57 -3.80
CA GLN A 60 0.24 -5.60 -3.23
C GLN A 60 1.71 -5.20 -3.33
N ARG A 61 2.17 -4.69 -4.48
CA ARG A 61 3.55 -4.22 -4.67
C ARG A 61 3.87 -3.05 -3.75
N PHE A 62 2.94 -2.10 -3.59
CA PHE A 62 3.11 -1.01 -2.64
C PHE A 62 3.16 -1.50 -1.19
N LEU A 63 2.33 -2.50 -0.84
CA LEU A 63 2.37 -3.10 0.49
C LEU A 63 3.72 -3.77 0.79
N ILE A 64 4.29 -4.51 -0.17
CA ILE A 64 5.61 -5.15 -0.03
C ILE A 64 6.66 -4.09 0.30
N GLU A 65 6.71 -3.01 -0.48
CA GLU A 65 7.68 -1.93 -0.29
C GLU A 65 7.53 -1.22 1.07
N ILE A 66 6.29 -1.09 1.59
CA ILE A 66 6.08 -0.60 2.96
C ILE A 66 6.61 -1.60 3.99
N CYS A 67 6.28 -2.89 3.83
CA CYS A 67 6.66 -3.95 4.77
C CYS A 67 8.18 -4.06 4.92
N ASP A 68 8.92 -3.97 3.83
CA ASP A 68 10.39 -4.03 3.83
C ASP A 68 11.02 -2.89 4.63
N SER A 69 10.30 -1.76 4.80
CA SER A 69 10.76 -0.60 5.56
C SER A 69 10.27 -0.55 7.01
N LEU A 70 9.38 -1.46 7.43
CA LEU A 70 8.70 -1.37 8.74
C LEU A 70 9.64 -1.54 9.91
N GLN A 71 10.59 -2.48 9.84
CA GLN A 71 11.52 -2.76 10.94
C GLN A 71 12.49 -1.62 11.17
N GLU A 72 13.15 -1.16 10.10
CA GLU A 72 14.13 -0.08 10.15
C GLU A 72 13.55 1.22 10.71
N ASN A 73 12.25 1.45 10.50
CA ASN A 73 11.55 2.66 10.94
C ASN A 73 10.61 2.43 12.14
N ASP A 74 10.70 1.28 12.83
CA ASP A 74 9.91 0.94 14.03
C ASP A 74 8.38 1.14 13.83
N GLY A 75 7.90 0.88 12.61
CA GLY A 75 6.50 1.01 12.19
C GLY A 75 6.00 2.44 11.95
N ASP A 76 6.88 3.44 11.87
CA ASP A 76 6.51 4.83 11.62
C ASP A 76 6.19 5.11 10.15
N LEU A 77 4.90 5.29 9.83
CA LEU A 77 4.49 5.55 8.45
C LEU A 77 4.85 6.96 7.95
N GLN A 78 4.97 7.96 8.84
CA GLN A 78 5.40 9.30 8.45
C GLN A 78 6.88 9.34 8.07
N ALA A 79 7.69 8.44 8.61
CA ALA A 79 9.09 8.25 8.19
C ALA A 79 9.20 7.43 6.89
N ILE A 80 8.39 6.39 6.73
CA ILE A 80 8.46 5.45 5.59
C ILE A 80 7.92 6.07 4.30
N ILE A 81 6.68 6.57 4.33
CA ILE A 81 5.92 6.88 3.11
C ILE A 81 6.58 7.97 2.24
N PRO A 82 7.06 9.11 2.78
CA PRO A 82 7.69 10.13 1.96
C PRO A 82 8.93 9.61 1.19
N ASN A 83 9.78 8.83 1.87
CA ASN A 83 10.99 8.27 1.28
C ASN A 83 10.65 7.22 0.22
N LEU A 84 9.66 6.38 0.52
CA LEU A 84 9.20 5.34 -0.39
C LEU A 84 8.61 5.93 -1.67
N LEU A 85 7.79 6.98 -1.56
CA LEU A 85 7.21 7.68 -2.71
C LEU A 85 8.31 8.26 -3.62
N VAL A 86 9.37 8.82 -3.05
CA VAL A 86 10.53 9.33 -3.81
C VAL A 86 11.25 8.20 -4.53
N SER A 87 11.52 7.08 -3.84
CA SER A 87 12.18 5.90 -4.41
C SER A 87 11.36 5.26 -5.55
N LEU A 88 10.04 5.20 -5.40
CA LEU A 88 9.15 4.64 -6.41
C LEU A 88 9.01 5.53 -7.64
N ASN A 89 9.16 6.86 -7.50
CA ASN A 89 8.91 7.82 -8.58
C ASN A 89 9.73 7.61 -9.86
N ALA A 90 10.91 7.00 -9.75
CA ALA A 90 11.74 6.62 -10.88
C ALA A 90 11.38 5.23 -11.46
N ARG A 91 10.74 4.37 -10.67
CA ARG A 91 10.48 2.95 -10.96
C ARG A 91 9.07 2.66 -11.47
N VAL A 92 8.14 3.60 -11.33
CA VAL A 92 6.73 3.42 -11.71
C VAL A 92 6.20 4.56 -12.59
N PRO A 93 5.22 4.29 -13.47
CA PRO A 93 4.52 5.33 -14.22
C PRO A 93 3.57 6.12 -13.28
N TRP A 94 3.14 7.31 -13.70
CA TRP A 94 2.33 8.18 -12.83
C TRP A 94 0.95 7.58 -12.49
N GLN A 95 0.43 6.68 -13.34
CA GLN A 95 -0.80 5.92 -13.11
C GLN A 95 -0.77 5.04 -11.87
N PHE A 96 0.42 4.76 -11.32
CA PHE A 96 0.57 4.11 -10.02
C PHE A 96 -0.11 4.90 -8.89
N TYR A 97 0.03 6.23 -8.90
CA TYR A 97 -0.40 7.09 -7.81
C TYR A 97 -1.92 7.17 -7.58
N PRO A 98 -2.79 7.27 -8.61
CA PRO A 98 -4.23 7.22 -8.38
C PRO A 98 -4.68 5.85 -7.86
N GLU A 99 -4.04 4.75 -8.27
CA GLU A 99 -4.39 3.41 -7.79
C GLU A 99 -4.04 3.21 -6.31
N ILE A 100 -2.84 3.62 -5.88
CA ILE A 100 -2.49 3.53 -4.46
C ILE A 100 -3.37 4.45 -3.61
N LEU A 101 -3.72 5.65 -4.10
CA LEU A 101 -4.51 6.61 -3.35
C LEU A 101 -5.93 6.06 -3.13
N GLY A 102 -6.51 5.42 -4.15
CA GLY A 102 -7.82 4.77 -4.04
C GLY A 102 -7.87 3.61 -3.04
N GLU A 103 -6.74 2.96 -2.78
CA GLU A 103 -6.65 1.78 -1.91
C GLU A 103 -5.97 2.08 -0.55
N TRP A 104 -5.51 3.31 -0.32
CA TRP A 104 -4.66 3.67 0.82
C TRP A 104 -5.33 3.42 2.18
N ASP A 105 -6.59 3.82 2.33
CA ASP A 105 -7.33 3.60 3.59
C ASP A 105 -7.43 2.11 3.94
N LEU A 106 -7.64 1.25 2.94
CA LEU A 106 -7.68 -0.20 3.11
C LEU A 106 -6.30 -0.74 3.52
N LEU A 107 -5.24 -0.33 2.83
CA LEU A 107 -3.86 -0.77 3.11
C LEU A 107 -3.42 -0.37 4.52
N GLN A 108 -3.66 0.88 4.91
CA GLN A 108 -3.31 1.36 6.24
C GLN A 108 -4.10 0.64 7.34
N LYS A 109 -5.42 0.45 7.18
CA LYS A 109 -6.24 -0.32 8.14
C LYS A 109 -5.79 -1.77 8.23
N PHE A 110 -5.39 -2.37 7.10
CA PHE A 110 -4.81 -3.71 7.08
C PHE A 110 -3.53 -3.77 7.93
N LEU A 111 -2.58 -2.85 7.70
CA LEU A 111 -1.32 -2.80 8.46
C LEU A 111 -1.55 -2.55 9.96
N GLN A 112 -2.41 -1.59 10.32
CA GLN A 112 -2.74 -1.30 11.72
C GLN A 112 -3.32 -2.51 12.46
N LYS A 113 -4.06 -3.36 11.74
CA LYS A 113 -4.70 -4.54 12.31
C LYS A 113 -3.75 -5.75 12.37
N GLU A 114 -3.04 -6.03 11.28
CA GLU A 114 -2.32 -7.29 11.12
C GLU A 114 -0.86 -7.22 11.59
N LEU A 115 -0.21 -6.05 11.53
CA LEU A 115 1.18 -5.89 12.03
C LEU A 115 1.34 -6.26 13.52
N PRO A 116 0.46 -5.82 14.44
CA PRO A 116 0.57 -6.20 15.85
C PRO A 116 0.31 -7.68 16.13
N ALA A 117 -0.26 -8.40 15.17
CA ALA A 117 -0.57 -9.83 15.27
C ALA A 117 0.54 -10.72 14.70
N VAL A 118 1.56 -10.14 14.07
CA VAL A 118 2.74 -10.88 13.60
C VAL A 118 3.53 -11.37 14.82
N PRO A 119 3.88 -12.66 14.90
CA PRO A 119 4.63 -13.21 16.02
C PRO A 119 6.13 -12.88 15.87
N LEU A 120 6.51 -11.62 16.04
CA LEU A 120 7.91 -11.17 16.08
C LEU A 120 8.46 -11.20 17.52
N GLU A 121 9.78 -11.26 17.69
CA GLU A 121 10.43 -11.14 19.01
C GLU A 121 10.12 -9.76 19.60
N LYS A 122 10.38 -8.71 18.82
CA LYS A 122 9.97 -7.34 19.11
C LYS A 122 8.69 -7.03 18.34
N ARG A 123 7.58 -6.88 19.09
CA ARG A 123 6.30 -6.51 18.48
C ARG A 123 6.36 -5.13 17.85
N LEU A 124 6.03 -5.07 16.56
CA LEU A 124 5.84 -3.83 15.83
C LEU A 124 4.37 -3.40 15.84
N ARG A 125 4.15 -2.09 15.70
CA ARG A 125 2.83 -1.47 15.52
C ARG A 125 2.98 -0.29 14.59
N ILE A 126 1.92 0.03 13.87
CA ILE A 126 1.88 1.27 13.10
C ILE A 126 1.89 2.45 14.06
N LYS A 127 2.89 3.32 13.89
CA LYS A 127 3.03 4.62 14.52
C LYS A 127 2.81 5.70 13.47
N HIS A 128 2.35 6.87 13.93
CA HIS A 128 2.12 8.06 13.08
C HIS A 128 1.45 7.70 11.75
N PRO A 129 0.17 7.26 11.77
CA PRO A 129 -0.54 6.95 10.55
C PRO A 129 -0.55 8.16 9.59
N VAL A 130 -0.57 7.88 8.29
CA VAL A 130 -0.65 8.89 7.24
C VAL A 130 -2.09 8.87 6.72
N THR A 131 -2.84 9.94 6.92
CA THR A 131 -4.20 10.08 6.42
C THR A 131 -4.22 10.07 4.88
N THR A 132 -5.37 9.78 4.28
CA THR A 132 -5.52 9.87 2.81
C THR A 132 -5.19 11.27 2.30
N GLN A 133 -5.53 12.31 3.06
CA GLN A 133 -5.23 13.69 2.71
C GLN A 133 -3.73 14.00 2.73
N GLU A 134 -3.00 13.49 3.72
CA GLU A 134 -1.54 13.61 3.79
C GLU A 134 -0.87 12.84 2.65
N MET A 135 -1.35 11.61 2.37
CA MET A 135 -0.89 10.80 1.24
C MET A 135 -1.07 11.55 -0.08
N GLU A 136 -2.25 12.14 -0.30
CA GLU A 136 -2.57 12.93 -1.48
C GLU A 136 -1.66 14.16 -1.61
N THR A 137 -1.42 14.86 -0.50
CA THR A 137 -0.50 16.01 -0.46
C THR A 137 0.94 15.59 -0.81
N LEU A 138 1.40 14.45 -0.31
CA LEU A 138 2.73 13.91 -0.60
C LEU A 138 2.87 13.55 -2.08
N ILE A 139 1.87 12.86 -2.65
CA ILE A 139 1.83 12.52 -4.07
C ILE A 139 1.81 13.80 -4.93
N ALA A 140 0.98 14.79 -4.59
CA ALA A 140 0.90 16.05 -5.33
C ALA A 140 2.26 16.76 -5.40
N LYS A 141 2.95 16.86 -4.26
CA LYS A 141 4.32 17.41 -4.19
C LYS A 141 5.30 16.58 -5.03
N LEU A 142 5.22 15.26 -4.97
CA LEU A 142 6.08 14.39 -5.77
C LEU A 142 5.89 14.60 -7.28
N LEU A 143 4.64 14.67 -7.73
CA LEU A 143 4.29 14.88 -9.13
C LEU A 143 4.72 16.26 -9.62
N ALA A 144 4.47 17.32 -8.84
CA ALA A 144 4.93 18.67 -9.15
C ALA A 144 6.46 18.73 -9.29
N ARG A 145 7.19 18.02 -8.41
CA ARG A 145 8.65 17.91 -8.49
C ARG A 145 9.09 17.16 -9.74
N LYS A 146 8.42 16.07 -10.09
CA LYS A 146 8.68 15.30 -11.32
C LYS A 146 8.51 16.18 -12.56
N ILE A 147 7.37 16.87 -12.68
CA ILE A 147 7.07 17.75 -13.82
C ILE A 147 8.10 18.89 -13.90
N THR A 148 8.45 19.51 -12.77
CA THR A 148 9.47 20.57 -12.71
C THR A 148 10.84 20.06 -13.16
N ALA A 149 11.27 18.89 -12.67
CA ALA A 149 12.55 18.29 -13.04
C ALA A 149 12.60 17.99 -14.55
N ILE A 150 11.52 17.43 -15.10
CA ILE A 150 11.40 17.15 -16.53
C ILE A 150 11.43 18.44 -17.36
N THR A 151 10.75 19.50 -16.92
CA THR A 151 10.72 20.80 -17.62
C THR A 151 12.13 21.39 -17.79
N PHE A 152 13.02 21.14 -16.83
CA PHE A 152 14.40 21.64 -16.85
C PHE A 152 15.44 20.59 -17.24
N ILE A 153 15.05 19.42 -17.74
CA ILE A 153 15.98 18.30 -18.01
C ILE A 153 17.11 18.68 -18.97
N ASN A 154 16.83 19.58 -19.94
CA ASN A 154 17.78 20.05 -20.94
C ASN A 154 18.34 21.46 -20.64
N GLN A 155 18.15 21.97 -19.43
CA GLN A 155 18.60 23.31 -19.01
C GLN A 155 19.52 23.21 -17.78
N PRO A 156 20.80 22.84 -17.98
CA PRO A 156 21.77 22.86 -16.89
C PRO A 156 21.98 24.29 -16.39
N GLY A 157 22.19 24.46 -15.08
CA GLY A 157 22.50 25.77 -14.49
C GLY A 157 21.30 26.70 -14.25
N VAL A 158 20.06 26.20 -14.34
CA VAL A 158 18.87 26.99 -13.97
C VAL A 158 18.96 27.39 -12.49
N ASP A 159 18.80 28.69 -12.27
CA ASP A 159 18.72 29.33 -10.96
C ASP A 159 17.74 28.59 -10.03
N PRO A 160 18.16 28.20 -8.80
CA PRO A 160 17.29 27.58 -7.80
C PRO A 160 15.98 28.34 -7.58
N HIS A 161 16.00 29.67 -7.59
CA HIS A 161 14.77 30.46 -7.38
C HIS A 161 13.74 30.22 -8.50
N LYS A 162 14.19 30.10 -9.75
CA LYS A 162 13.31 29.74 -10.87
C LYS A 162 12.75 28.33 -10.75
N LYS A 163 13.53 27.39 -10.20
CA LYS A 163 13.06 26.02 -9.94
C LYS A 163 11.98 26.00 -8.85
N ASP A 164 12.16 26.77 -7.78
CA ASP A 164 11.19 26.85 -6.69
C ASP A 164 9.88 27.52 -7.12
N GLN A 165 9.97 28.57 -7.94
CA GLN A 165 8.80 29.20 -8.56
C GLN A 165 8.05 28.23 -9.48
N MET A 166 8.77 27.51 -10.35
CA MET A 166 8.18 26.49 -11.22
C MET A 166 7.53 25.38 -10.40
N MET A 167 8.19 24.89 -9.35
CA MET A 167 7.67 23.88 -8.45
C MET A 167 6.36 24.30 -7.81
N THR A 168 6.30 25.54 -7.31
CA THR A 168 5.08 26.11 -6.71
C THR A 168 3.95 26.23 -7.73
N MET A 169 4.27 26.68 -8.95
CA MET A 169 3.31 26.77 -10.05
C MET A 169 2.81 25.39 -10.47
N MET A 170 3.68 24.39 -10.57
CA MET A 170 3.28 23.02 -10.90
C MET A 170 2.41 22.41 -9.82
N LEU A 171 2.75 22.63 -8.53
CA LEU A 171 1.93 22.16 -7.42
C LEU A 171 0.53 22.77 -7.47
N THR A 172 0.41 24.09 -7.59
CA THR A 172 -0.90 24.77 -7.69
C THR A 172 -1.67 24.40 -8.97
N THR A 173 -0.98 23.99 -10.03
CA THR A 173 -1.62 23.51 -11.25
C THR A 173 -2.27 22.14 -11.03
N VAL A 174 -1.54 21.18 -10.45
CA VAL A 174 -1.98 19.79 -10.31
C VAL A 174 -2.72 19.48 -9.01
N TYR A 175 -2.78 20.42 -8.07
CA TYR A 175 -3.38 20.23 -6.75
C TYR A 175 -4.27 21.40 -6.38
N HIS A 176 -5.58 21.16 -6.33
CA HIS A 176 -6.61 22.15 -6.05
C HIS A 176 -7.73 21.54 -5.18
N ASP A 177 -8.34 22.34 -4.30
CA ASP A 177 -9.39 21.90 -3.38
C ASP A 177 -9.05 20.61 -2.61
N GLN A 178 -7.79 20.51 -2.17
CA GLN A 178 -7.25 19.33 -1.48
C GLN A 178 -7.20 18.04 -2.30
N THR A 179 -7.45 18.13 -3.62
CA THR A 179 -7.46 16.99 -4.53
C THR A 179 -6.46 17.12 -5.68
N ILE A 180 -5.96 15.98 -6.17
CA ILE A 180 -5.10 15.94 -7.36
C ILE A 180 -5.95 16.00 -8.64
N GLU A 181 -5.59 16.94 -9.50
CA GLU A 181 -6.16 17.13 -10.84
C GLU A 181 -5.51 16.16 -11.84
N TRP A 182 -5.94 14.91 -11.84
CA TRP A 182 -5.34 13.83 -12.64
C TRP A 182 -5.31 14.11 -14.14
N ASP A 183 -6.30 14.83 -14.67
CA ASP A 183 -6.31 15.23 -16.08
C ASP A 183 -5.16 16.19 -16.41
N LYS A 184 -4.84 17.13 -15.50
CA LYS A 184 -3.69 18.03 -15.67
C LYS A 184 -2.37 17.27 -15.53
N VAL A 185 -2.27 16.34 -14.57
CA VAL A 185 -1.10 15.45 -14.42
C VAL A 185 -0.86 14.68 -15.72
N ARG A 186 -1.91 14.07 -16.28
CA ARG A 186 -1.85 13.35 -17.56
C ARG A 186 -1.35 14.27 -18.68
N LEU A 187 -1.92 15.46 -18.85
CA LEU A 187 -1.52 16.39 -19.91
C LEU A 187 -0.05 16.83 -19.79
N LEU A 188 0.42 17.11 -18.58
CA LEU A 188 1.79 17.56 -18.33
C LEU A 188 2.83 16.44 -18.50
N LEU A 189 2.46 15.19 -18.21
CA LEU A 189 3.35 14.04 -18.31
C LEU A 189 3.21 13.26 -19.63
N ALA A 190 2.14 13.45 -20.40
CA ALA A 190 1.90 12.75 -21.67
C ALA A 190 3.06 12.80 -22.69
N PRO A 191 3.81 13.90 -22.83
CA PRO A 191 4.95 13.94 -23.75
C PRO A 191 6.11 13.03 -23.34
N PHE A 192 6.14 12.57 -22.09
CA PHE A 192 7.26 11.84 -21.50
C PHE A 192 6.88 10.39 -21.28
N LYS A 193 7.43 9.51 -22.13
CA LYS A 193 7.20 8.08 -22.00
C LYS A 193 7.89 7.53 -20.76
N PHE A 194 7.18 6.66 -20.04
CA PHE A 194 7.78 5.88 -18.97
C PHE A 194 8.67 4.79 -19.57
N GLU A 195 9.93 4.72 -19.14
CA GLU A 195 10.88 3.72 -19.58
C GLU A 195 11.02 2.62 -18.52
N ILE A 196 10.81 1.38 -18.94
CA ILE A 196 10.90 0.21 -18.07
C ILE A 196 12.34 -0.29 -18.08
N ILE A 197 12.91 -0.48 -16.89
CA ILE A 197 14.27 -0.97 -16.73
C ILE A 197 14.38 -2.40 -17.31
N PRO A 198 15.36 -2.68 -18.21
CA PRO A 198 15.47 -3.99 -18.89
C PRO A 198 15.77 -5.16 -17.96
N GLU A 199 16.37 -4.90 -16.80
CA GLU A 199 16.84 -5.90 -15.84
C GLU A 199 15.71 -6.47 -14.96
N LEU A 200 14.50 -5.89 -15.00
CA LEU A 200 13.35 -6.38 -14.25
C LEU A 200 12.86 -7.74 -14.80
N ASP A 201 12.21 -8.52 -13.95
CA ASP A 201 11.54 -9.75 -14.38
C ASP A 201 10.35 -9.45 -15.32
N GLU A 202 9.97 -10.45 -16.12
CA GLU A 202 8.94 -10.28 -17.15
C GLU A 202 7.55 -9.98 -16.57
N GLU A 203 7.22 -10.51 -15.38
CA GLU A 203 5.93 -10.25 -14.73
C GLU A 203 5.84 -8.77 -14.31
N THR A 204 6.91 -8.24 -13.71
CA THR A 204 7.02 -6.81 -13.36
C THR A 204 6.99 -5.91 -14.59
N LYS A 205 7.69 -6.27 -15.66
CA LYS A 205 7.65 -5.51 -16.92
C LYS A 205 6.23 -5.45 -17.49
N ASP A 206 5.53 -6.57 -17.53
CA ASP A 206 4.19 -6.64 -18.11
C ASP A 206 3.16 -5.87 -17.27
N TRP A 207 3.27 -5.92 -15.95
CA TRP A 207 2.46 -5.07 -15.07
C TRP A 207 2.72 -3.58 -15.32
N LEU A 208 3.99 -3.17 -15.37
CA LEU A 208 4.36 -1.77 -15.61
C LEU A 208 3.86 -1.26 -16.98
N LYS A 209 3.94 -2.09 -18.03
CA LYS A 209 3.37 -1.75 -19.36
C LYS A 209 1.86 -1.51 -19.25
N LYS A 210 1.13 -2.48 -18.69
CA LYS A 210 -0.34 -2.38 -18.52
C LYS A 210 -0.74 -1.18 -17.67
N LEU A 211 0.06 -0.86 -16.65
CA LEU A 211 -0.18 0.30 -15.78
C LEU A 211 0.06 1.62 -16.52
N ALA A 212 1.11 1.71 -17.33
CA ALA A 212 1.44 2.90 -18.12
C ALA A 212 0.44 3.20 -19.25
N GLU A 213 -0.34 2.21 -19.67
CA GLU A 213 -1.35 2.32 -20.74
C GLU A 213 -2.74 2.77 -20.25
N LYS A 214 -2.95 2.89 -18.93
CA LYS A 214 -4.20 3.40 -18.33
C LYS A 214 -4.28 4.93 -18.41
#